data_AF-A0A536YW29-F1
#
_entry.id   AF-A0A536YW29-F1
#
_cell.length_a   1.000
_cell.length_b   1.000
_cell.length_c   1.000
_cell.angle_alpha   90.00
_cell.angle_beta   90.00
_cell.angle_gamma   90.00
#
_symmetry.space_group_name_H-M   'P 1'
#
loop_
_entity.id
_entity.type
_entity.pdbx_description
1 polymer ?
#
loop_
_entity_poly.entity_id
_entity_poly.type
_entity_poly.pdbx_seq_one_letter_code
_entity_poly.pdbx_strand_id
1 'polypeptide(L)' 'MEDALRLSEASLRAIVETTPECVHVMASDGTLLSVNLAGAAMAGAPSVDLMLGRNFYDLVTPDDRERYRAF' A
#
# COMPACT_ATOMS: atom_id res chain seq x y z
N MET A 1 -22.46 6.57 17.93
CA MET A 1 -20.97 6.56 17.92
C MET A 1 -20.46 5.65 16.82
N GLU A 2 -20.95 4.41 16.71
CA GLU A 2 -20.57 3.47 15.64
C GLU A 2 -20.89 3.97 14.22
N ASP A 3 -22.03 4.63 14.00
CA ASP A 3 -22.35 5.17 12.66
C ASP A 3 -21.42 6.30 12.20
N ALA A 4 -20.99 7.16 13.13
CA ALA A 4 -20.04 8.22 12.83
C ALA A 4 -18.64 7.65 12.51
N LEU A 5 -18.23 6.60 13.24
CA LEU A 5 -16.99 5.88 12.98
C LEU A 5 -17.03 5.19 11.61
N ARG A 6 -18.10 4.45 11.33
CA ARG A 6 -18.30 3.75 10.05
C ARG A 6 -18.33 4.71 8.86
N LEU A 7 -18.98 5.86 9.01
CA LEU A 7 -19.00 6.89 7.97
C LEU A 7 -17.59 7.46 7.73
N SER A 8 -16.86 7.76 8.80
CA SER A 8 -15.49 8.25 8.70
C SER A 8 -14.57 7.23 8.03
N GLU A 9 -14.63 5.96 8.41
CA GLU A 9 -13.87 4.88 7.78
C GLU A 9 -14.21 4.71 6.30
N ALA A 10 -15.49 4.81 5.93
CA ALA A 10 -15.91 4.75 4.53
C ALA A 10 -15.37 5.93 3.71
N SER A 11 -15.42 7.15 4.25
CA SER A 11 -14.83 8.33 3.60
C SER A 11 -13.32 8.22 3.45
N LEU A 12 -12.61 7.78 4.50
CA LEU A 12 -11.16 7.59 4.46
C LEU A 12 -10.78 6.54 3.41
N ARG A 13 -11.47 5.40 3.38
CA ARG A 13 -11.27 4.36 2.37
C ARG A 13 -11.54 4.87 0.96
N ALA A 14 -12.62 5.63 0.75
CA ALA A 14 -12.92 6.22 -0.55
C ALA A 14 -11.80 7.16 -1.02
N ILE A 15 -11.22 7.96 -0.13
CA ILE A 15 -10.10 8.86 -0.44
C ILE A 15 -8.85 8.04 -0.82
N VAL A 16 -8.49 7.05 -0.01
CA VAL A 16 -7.32 6.19 -0.25
C VAL A 16 -7.44 5.38 -1.54
N GLU A 17 -8.63 4.89 -1.88
CA GLU A 17 -8.82 4.09 -3.09
C GLU A 17 -8.91 4.93 -4.38
N THR A 18 -9.27 6.22 -4.27
CA THR A 18 -9.45 7.09 -5.46
C THR A 18 -8.26 8.01 -5.71
N THR A 19 -7.31 8.14 -4.78
CA THR A 19 -6.08 8.89 -5.03
C THR A 19 -5.22 8.19 -6.10
N PRO A 20 -4.63 8.94 -7.05
CA PRO A 20 -3.74 8.36 -8.06
C PRO A 20 -2.37 7.95 -7.49
N GLU A 21 -2.08 8.30 -6.25
CA GLU A 21 -0.81 7.98 -5.59
C GLU A 21 -0.84 6.58 -4.94
N CYS A 22 0.31 5.91 -4.95
CA CYS A 22 0.49 4.68 -4.20
C CYS A 22 0.40 4.96 -2.69
N VAL A 23 -0.61 4.41 -2.04
CA VAL A 23 -0.75 4.41 -0.59
C VAL A 23 -0.62 2.98 -0.11
N HIS A 24 0.32 2.73 0.79
CA HIS A 24 0.55 1.40 1.34
C HIS A 24 0.98 1.48 2.80
N VAL A 25 0.78 0.37 3.51
CA VAL A 25 1.20 0.18 4.90
C VAL A 25 2.16 -0.99 4.94
N MET A 26 3.29 -0.82 5.62
CA MET A 26 4.28 -1.88 5.84
C MET A 26 4.46 -2.15 7.32
N ALA A 27 4.72 -3.40 7.67
CA ALA A 27 5.31 -3.75 8.94
C ALA A 27 6.78 -3.30 8.99
N SER A 28 7.36 -3.25 10.19
CA SER A 28 8.74 -2.82 10.41
C SER A 28 9.79 -3.70 9.72
N ASP A 29 9.46 -4.96 9.42
CA ASP A 29 10.33 -5.88 8.67
C ASP A 29 10.23 -5.68 7.15
N GLY A 30 9.38 -4.77 6.69
CA GLY A 30 9.10 -4.49 5.28
C GLY A 30 7.96 -5.32 4.69
N THR A 31 7.25 -6.13 5.48
CA THR A 31 6.07 -6.88 5.01
C THR A 31 4.95 -5.92 4.62
N LEU A 32 4.45 -6.01 3.39
CA LEU A 32 3.37 -5.18 2.89
C LEU A 32 2.03 -5.64 3.48
N LEU A 33 1.42 -4.80 4.33
CA LEU A 33 0.18 -5.10 5.05
C LEU A 33 -1.07 -4.64 4.29
N SER A 34 -0.95 -3.55 3.53
CA SER A 34 -2.04 -2.98 2.73
C SER A 34 -1.47 -2.15 1.59
N VAL A 35 -2.17 -2.09 0.47
CA VAL A 35 -1.87 -1.21 -0.65
C VAL A 35 -3.18 -0.88 -1.38
N ASN A 36 -3.36 0.38 -1.79
CA ASN A 36 -4.51 0.78 -2.59
C ASN A 36 -4.40 0.30 -4.05
N LEU A 37 -5.48 0.41 -4.81
CA LEU A 37 -5.49 0.00 -6.22
C LEU A 37 -4.45 0.74 -7.08
N ALA A 38 -4.20 2.02 -6.79
CA ALA A 38 -3.18 2.80 -7.49
C ALA A 38 -1.78 2.20 -7.32
N GLY A 39 -1.41 1.76 -6.10
CA GLY A 39 -0.14 1.12 -5.84
C GLY A 39 0.08 -0.18 -6.64
N ALA A 40 -0.95 -1.02 -6.76
CA ALA A 40 -0.88 -2.21 -7.61
C ALA A 40 -0.73 -1.85 -9.09
N ALA A 41 -1.49 -0.86 -9.58
CA ALA A 41 -1.38 -0.39 -10.95
C ALA A 41 0.01 0.18 -11.28
N MET A 42 0.57 1.00 -10.38
CA MET A 42 1.92 1.56 -10.52
C MET A 42 3.01 0.50 -10.51
N ALA A 43 2.84 -0.55 -9.69
CA ALA A 43 3.76 -1.69 -9.66
C ALA A 43 3.60 -2.65 -10.85
N GLY A 44 2.60 -2.43 -11.71
CA GLY A 44 2.25 -3.35 -12.80
C GLY A 44 1.70 -4.69 -12.30
N ALA A 45 1.20 -4.75 -11.06
CA ALA A 45 0.64 -5.95 -10.46
C ALA A 45 -0.82 -6.16 -10.92
N PRO A 46 -1.21 -7.39 -11.30
CA PRO A 46 -2.59 -7.70 -11.70
C PRO A 46 -3.62 -7.50 -10.58
N SER A 47 -3.20 -7.61 -9.32
CA SER A 47 -4.04 -7.36 -8.15
C SER A 47 -3.19 -7.03 -6.92
N VAL A 48 -3.82 -6.37 -5.95
CA VAL A 48 -3.21 -6.07 -4.64
C VAL A 48 -2.80 -7.34 -3.90
N ASP A 49 -3.58 -8.42 -4.01
CA ASP A 49 -3.36 -9.69 -3.29
C ASP A 49 -2.02 -10.34 -3.62
N LEU A 50 -1.49 -10.10 -4.81
CA LEU A 50 -0.18 -10.62 -5.21
C LEU A 50 0.98 -9.91 -4.51
N MET A 51 0.74 -8.72 -3.97
CA MET A 51 1.74 -7.90 -3.27
C MET A 51 1.66 -8.07 -1.76
N LEU A 52 0.47 -8.29 -1.20
CA LEU A 52 0.26 -8.40 0.25
C LEU A 52 1.05 -9.56 0.85
N GLY A 53 1.60 -9.35 2.05
CA GLY A 53 2.42 -10.33 2.76
C GLY A 53 3.83 -10.51 2.20
N ARG A 54 4.16 -9.90 1.06
CA ARG A 54 5.54 -9.90 0.53
C ARG A 54 6.38 -8.81 1.19
N ASN A 55 7.69 -9.00 1.15
CA ASN A 55 8.59 -7.93 1.51
C ASN A 55 8.59 -6.86 0.42
N PHE A 56 8.28 -5.61 0.78
CA PHE A 56 8.24 -4.48 -0.15
C PHE A 56 9.55 -4.31 -0.92
N TYR A 57 10.70 -4.51 -0.26
CA TYR A 57 12.00 -4.33 -0.90
C TYR A 57 12.26 -5.38 -2.00
N ASP A 58 11.57 -6.52 -2.01
CA ASP A 58 11.65 -7.49 -3.10
C ASP A 58 10.93 -7.01 -4.37
N LEU A 59 9.97 -6.08 -4.22
CA LEU A 59 9.25 -5.43 -5.32
C LEU A 59 10.03 -4.24 -5.89
N VAL A 60 11.04 -3.76 -5.16
CA VAL A 60 11.95 -2.69 -5.59
C VAL A 60 13.11 -3.31 -6.38
N THR A 61 13.49 -2.63 -7.47
CA THR A 61 14.69 -2.93 -8.25
C THR A 61 15.92 -3.03 -7.34
N PRO A 62 16.84 -4.00 -7.55
CA PRO A 62 18.00 -4.17 -6.69
C PRO A 62 18.78 -2.87 -6.40
N ASP A 63 18.94 -2.04 -7.44
CA ASP A 63 19.69 -0.78 -7.39
C ASP A 63 19.07 0.26 -6.46
N ASP A 64 17.74 0.24 -6.24
CA ASP A 64 17.03 1.23 -5.42
C ASP A 64 16.71 0.74 -4.00
N ARG A 65 16.94 -0.54 -3.67
CA ARG A 65 16.55 -1.11 -2.36
C ARG A 65 17.18 -0.40 -1.18
N GLU A 66 18.47 -0.09 -1.24
CA GLU A 66 19.17 0.58 -0.15
C GLU A 66 18.63 2.00 0.06
N ARG A 67 18.29 2.69 -1.03
CA ARG A 67 17.68 4.01 -0.97
C ARG A 67 16.33 3.98 -0.24
N TYR A 68 15.52 2.95 -0.49
CA TYR A 68 14.24 2.77 0.20
C TYR A 68 14.39 2.34 1.67
N ARG A 69 15.43 1.55 2.01
CA ARG A 69 15.70 1.13 3.41
C ARG A 69 16.23 2.26 4.30
N ALA A 70 16.71 3.35 3.71
CA ALA A 70 17.26 4.49 4.43
C ALA A 70 16.21 5.51 4.91
N PHE A 71 14.94 5.34 4.50
CA PHE A 71 13.79 6.11 4.97
C PHE A 71 13.11 5.40 6.14
#